data_AF-A0A7X3H618-F1
#
_entry.id   AF-A0A7X3H618-F1
#
_cell.length_a   1.000
_cell.length_b   1.000
_cell.length_c   1.000
_cell.angle_alpha   90.00
_cell.angle_beta   90.00
_cell.angle_gamma   90.00
#
_symmetry.space_group_name_H-M   'P 1'
#
loop_
_entity.id
_entity.type
_entity.pdbx_description
1 polymer ?
#
loop_
_entity_poly.entity_id
_entity_poly.type
_entity_poly.pdbx_seq_one_letter_code
_entity_poly.pdbx_strand_id
1 'polypeptide(L)'
;MIKLISLLVLIALLHLFVGFYETRWAEDNKKVFFIKKYPSLKVEFVNLYASDADDKALEQLSPLERVAVRDYCKYRLGIETRLETQAELERCKEM
;
A
#
# COMPACT_ATOMS: atom_id res chain seq x y z
N MET A 1 27.49 22.00 -8.64
CA MET A 1 26.13 22.45 -8.26
C MET A 1 25.03 21.66 -8.99
N ILE A 2 24.90 21.74 -10.32
CA ILE A 2 23.83 21.05 -11.06
C ILE A 2 23.75 19.54 -10.77
N LYS A 3 24.89 18.83 -10.74
CA LYS A 3 24.94 17.39 -10.41
C LYS A 3 24.36 17.04 -9.03
N LEU A 4 24.57 17.90 -8.03
CA LEU A 4 24.05 17.70 -6.67
C LEU A 4 22.53 17.94 -6.63
N ILE A 5 22.06 18.96 -7.33
CA ILE A 5 20.62 19.25 -7.45
C ILE A 5 19.91 18.10 -8.14
N SER A 6 20.45 17.58 -9.24
CA SER A 6 19.90 16.42 -9.95
C SER A 6 19.83 15.18 -9.05
N LEU A 7 20.85 14.94 -8.23
CA LEU A 7 20.86 13.83 -7.29
C LEU A 7 19.78 13.98 -6.21
N LEU A 8 19.62 15.17 -5.64
CA LEU A 8 18.58 15.44 -4.63
C LEU A 8 17.18 15.29 -5.21
N VAL A 9 16.95 15.75 -6.44
CA VAL A 9 15.67 15.56 -7.14
C VAL A 9 15.39 14.08 -7.36
N LEU A 10 16.37 13.28 -7.78
CA LEU A 10 16.20 11.84 -7.96
C LEU A 10 15.84 11.14 -6.64
N ILE A 11 16.53 11.49 -5.54
CA ILE A 11 16.23 10.96 -4.20
C ILE A 11 14.81 11.33 -3.77
N ALA A 12 14.40 12.59 -3.99
CA ALA A 12 13.05 13.04 -3.66
C ALA A 12 11.98 12.29 -4.47
N LEU A 13 12.21 12.08 -5.78
CA LEU A 13 11.32 11.29 -6.62
C LEU A 13 11.23 9.83 -6.15
N LEU A 14 12.35 9.22 -5.79
CA LEU A 14 12.34 7.86 -5.22
C LEU A 14 11.51 7.79 -3.93
N HIS A 15 11.64 8.76 -3.02
CA HIS A 15 10.82 8.78 -1.79
C HIS A 15 9.32 8.93 -2.08
N LEU A 16 8.96 9.73 -3.08
CA LEU A 16 7.57 9.96 -3.44
C LEU A 16 6.91 8.74 -4.08
N PHE A 17 7.68 7.95 -4.84
CA PHE A 17 7.14 6.87 -5.67
C PHE A 17 7.49 5.46 -5.18
N VAL A 18 8.40 5.28 -4.22
CA VAL A 18 8.69 3.94 -3.66
C VAL A 18 7.99 3.76 -2.33
N GLY A 19 7.23 2.67 -2.21
CA GLY A 19 6.61 2.23 -0.97
C GLY A 19 6.91 0.76 -0.69
N PHE A 20 6.56 0.29 0.51
CA PHE A 20 6.62 -1.13 0.85
C PHE A 20 5.50 -1.53 1.80
N TYR A 21 5.23 -2.83 1.88
CA TYR A 21 4.49 -3.44 2.99
C TYR A 21 5.27 -4.65 3.52
N GLU A 22 4.96 -5.07 4.74
CA GLU A 22 5.48 -6.31 5.31
C GLU A 22 4.44 -7.42 5.21
N THR A 23 4.86 -8.60 4.78
CA THR A 23 4.04 -9.81 4.92
C THR A 23 4.03 -10.26 6.38
N ARG A 24 2.96 -10.91 6.80
CA ARG A 24 2.71 -11.44 8.15
C ARG A 24 2.35 -12.92 8.08
N TRP A 25 3.30 -13.71 7.62
CA TRP A 25 3.24 -15.17 7.58
C TRP A 25 3.86 -15.73 8.87
N ALA A 26 3.46 -16.93 9.29
CA ALA A 26 3.91 -17.57 10.52
C ALA A 26 5.45 -17.71 10.58
N GLU A 27 6.10 -17.92 9.44
CA GLU A 27 7.55 -18.20 9.37
C GLU A 27 8.33 -17.33 8.37
N ASP A 28 7.67 -16.56 7.48
CA ASP A 28 8.34 -15.97 6.31
C ASP A 28 7.97 -14.49 6.05
N ASN A 29 8.15 -13.64 7.06
CA ASN A 29 7.89 -12.20 6.92
C ASN A 29 8.93 -11.53 6.01
N LYS A 30 8.45 -10.81 4.99
CA LYS A 30 9.28 -10.11 3.99
C LYS A 30 8.77 -8.70 3.76
N LYS A 31 9.71 -7.80 3.46
CA LYS A 31 9.40 -6.48 2.89
C LYS A 31 9.18 -6.58 1.40
N VAL A 32 7.97 -6.25 0.96
CA VAL A 32 7.60 -6.19 -0.46
C VAL A 32 7.58 -4.73 -0.89
N PHE A 33 8.60 -4.34 -1.66
CA PHE A 33 8.71 -3.00 -2.24
C PHE A 33 7.88 -2.88 -3.53
N PHE A 34 7.35 -1.69 -3.79
CA PHE A 34 6.60 -1.40 -5.00
C PHE A 34 6.69 0.06 -5.43
N ILE A 35 6.39 0.31 -6.70
CA ILE A 35 6.23 1.66 -7.25
C ILE A 35 4.78 2.10 -7.04
N LYS A 36 4.59 3.20 -6.31
CA LYS A 36 3.30 3.80 -6.07
C LYS A 36 2.72 4.34 -7.39
N LYS A 37 1.42 4.14 -7.59
CA LYS A 37 0.67 4.70 -8.72
C LYS A 37 0.41 6.21 -8.59
N TYR A 38 0.43 6.72 -7.36
CA TYR A 38 0.31 8.16 -7.05
C TYR A 38 1.45 8.60 -6.11
N PRO A 39 2.00 9.82 -6.27
CA PRO A 39 3.05 10.31 -5.40
C PRO A 39 2.52 10.51 -3.97
N SER A 40 3.32 10.12 -2.97
CA SER A 40 3.02 10.35 -1.56
C SER A 40 4.26 10.27 -0.70
N LEU A 41 4.26 11.02 0.41
CA LEU A 41 5.31 10.92 1.44
C LEU A 41 5.15 9.66 2.31
N LYS A 42 4.02 8.95 2.24
CA LYS A 42 3.82 7.68 2.93
C LYS A 42 4.69 6.59 2.30
N VAL A 43 5.52 5.93 3.09
CA VAL A 43 6.46 4.90 2.63
C VAL A 43 5.98 3.49 2.97
N GLU A 44 5.41 3.30 4.16
CA GLU A 44 4.89 2.02 4.62
C GLU A 44 3.38 1.91 4.42
N PHE A 45 2.95 0.77 3.90
CA PHE A 45 1.56 0.42 3.63
C PHE A 45 1.22 -0.92 4.28
N VAL A 46 -0.07 -1.17 4.46
CA VAL A 46 -0.56 -2.43 5.01
C VAL A 46 -1.35 -3.14 3.92
N ASN A 47 -0.92 -4.35 3.58
CA ASN A 47 -1.72 -5.29 2.79
C ASN A 47 -2.38 -6.27 3.77
N LEU A 48 -3.70 -6.16 3.97
CA LEU A 48 -4.44 -7.05 4.88
C LEU A 48 -4.41 -8.52 4.45
N TYR A 49 -4.16 -8.77 3.17
CA TYR A 49 -4.16 -10.10 2.56
C TYR A 49 -2.76 -10.73 2.49
N ALA A 50 -1.73 -9.98 2.89
CA ALA A 50 -0.37 -10.49 2.97
C ALA A 50 -0.10 -11.16 4.31
N SER A 51 -1.01 -12.00 4.80
CA SER A 51 -0.91 -12.68 6.09
C SER A 51 -1.66 -14.01 6.11
N ASP A 52 -1.34 -14.89 7.06
CA ASP A 52 -2.06 -16.16 7.27
C ASP A 52 -3.44 -15.98 7.94
N ALA A 53 -3.86 -14.74 8.21
CA ALA A 53 -5.17 -14.47 8.79
C ALA A 53 -6.27 -14.64 7.74
N ASP A 54 -7.43 -15.14 8.18
CA ASP A 54 -8.61 -15.23 7.33
C ASP A 54 -9.04 -13.85 6.82
N ASP A 55 -9.55 -13.83 5.58
CA ASP A 55 -10.10 -12.65 4.96
C ASP A 55 -11.28 -12.11 5.78
N LYS A 56 -11.22 -10.81 6.08
CA LYS A 56 -12.30 -10.08 6.75
C LYS A 56 -13.31 -9.57 5.73
N ALA A 57 -14.59 -9.70 6.06
CA ALA A 57 -15.66 -8.98 5.39
C ALA A 57 -15.57 -7.48 5.69
N LEU A 58 -16.14 -6.64 4.83
CA LEU A 58 -16.09 -5.18 4.94
C LEU A 58 -16.62 -4.68 6.28
N GLU A 59 -17.69 -5.30 6.79
CA GLU A 59 -18.33 -4.96 8.06
C GLU A 59 -17.44 -5.29 9.27
N GLN A 60 -16.48 -6.21 9.11
CA GLN A 60 -15.53 -6.61 10.14
C GLN A 60 -14.27 -5.72 10.17
N LEU A 61 -14.07 -4.88 9.16
CA LEU A 61 -12.93 -3.95 9.12
C LEU A 61 -13.15 -2.79 10.09
N SER A 62 -12.20 -2.60 10.98
CA SER A 62 -12.10 -1.40 11.81
C SER A 62 -11.91 -0.15 10.93
N PRO A 63 -12.21 1.05 11.44
CA PRO A 63 -11.96 2.30 10.71
C PRO A 63 -10.51 2.46 10.23
N LEU A 64 -9.53 1.99 11.02
CA LEU A 64 -8.12 2.03 10.66
C LEU A 64 -7.78 1.05 9.53
N GLU A 65 -8.33 -0.16 9.57
CA GLU A 65 -8.18 -1.14 8.49
C GLU A 65 -8.81 -0.65 7.19
N ARG A 66 -9.95 0.03 7.24
CA ARG A 66 -10.55 0.66 6.06
C ARG A 66 -9.65 1.73 5.45
N VAL A 67 -8.99 2.56 6.27
CA VAL A 67 -8.00 3.53 5.79
C VAL A 67 -6.80 2.82 5.17
N ALA A 68 -6.30 1.77 5.82
CA ALA A 68 -5.19 0.97 5.32
C ALA A 68 -5.48 0.33 3.95
N VAL A 69 -6.65 -0.28 3.78
CA VAL A 69 -7.09 -0.86 2.50
C VAL A 69 -7.21 0.23 1.44
N ARG A 70 -7.84 1.38 1.75
CA ARG A 70 -7.95 2.50 0.79
C ARG A 70 -6.58 2.99 0.33
N ASP A 71 -5.64 3.12 1.26
CA ASP A 71 -4.28 3.53 0.93
C ASP A 71 -3.58 2.47 0.08
N TYR A 72 -3.62 1.20 0.46
CA TYR A 72 -3.04 0.12 -0.33
C TYR A 72 -3.63 0.09 -1.74
N CYS A 73 -4.96 0.09 -1.87
CA CYS A 73 -5.67 0.05 -3.14
C CYS A 73 -5.31 1.24 -4.04
N LYS A 74 -5.26 2.46 -3.48
CA LYS A 74 -4.87 3.66 -4.22
C LYS A 74 -3.41 3.62 -4.64
N TYR A 75 -2.49 3.43 -3.69
CA TYR A 75 -1.07 3.64 -3.96
C TYR A 75 -0.40 2.41 -4.60
N ARG A 76 -0.78 1.18 -4.25
CA ARG A 76 -0.22 -0.04 -4.87
C ARG A 76 -0.94 -0.37 -6.18
N LEU A 77 -2.27 -0.40 -6.16
CA LEU A 77 -3.06 -0.90 -7.30
C LEU A 77 -3.55 0.21 -8.24
N GLY A 78 -3.58 1.46 -7.79
CA GLY A 78 -4.07 2.59 -8.59
C GLY A 78 -5.59 2.72 -8.60
N ILE A 79 -6.26 2.06 -7.66
CA ILE A 79 -7.72 2.02 -7.57
C ILE A 79 -8.17 2.95 -6.44
N GLU A 80 -8.88 4.02 -6.80
CA GLU A 80 -9.57 4.85 -5.81
C GLU A 80 -10.92 4.24 -5.46
N THR A 81 -11.18 4.08 -4.16
CA THR A 81 -12.38 3.43 -3.65
C THR A 81 -12.86 4.10 -2.36
N ARG A 82 -14.18 4.06 -2.14
CA ARG A 82 -14.81 4.52 -0.89
C ARG A 82 -14.93 3.40 0.16
N LEU A 83 -14.81 2.13 -0.26
CA LEU A 83 -15.06 0.94 0.56
C LEU A 83 -16.44 0.95 1.21
N GLU A 84 -17.47 1.15 0.38
CA GLU A 84 -18.88 1.11 0.73
C GLU A 84 -19.49 -0.28 0.49
N THR A 85 -18.90 -1.13 -0.36
CA THR A 85 -19.40 -2.49 -0.65
C THR A 85 -18.32 -3.56 -0.58
N GLN A 86 -18.70 -4.81 -0.31
CA GLN A 86 -17.76 -5.94 -0.32
C GLN A 86 -17.04 -6.06 -1.67
N ALA A 87 -17.74 -5.85 -2.79
CA ALA A 87 -17.13 -5.90 -4.11
C ALA A 87 -16.01 -4.86 -4.28
N GLU A 88 -16.14 -3.69 -3.67
CA GLU A 88 -15.05 -2.70 -3.67
C GLU A 88 -13.83 -3.15 -2.87
N LEU A 89 -14.04 -3.85 -1.75
CA LEU A 89 -12.98 -4.43 -0.94
C LEU A 89 -12.24 -5.55 -1.70
N GLU A 90 -12.99 -6.44 -2.36
CA GLU A 90 -12.42 -7.56 -3.13
C GLU A 90 -11.50 -7.10 -4.27
N ARG A 91 -11.80 -5.97 -4.92
CA ARG A 91 -10.91 -5.40 -5.95
C ARG A 91 -9.54 -4.96 -5.41
N CYS A 92 -9.41 -4.79 -4.09
CA CYS A 92 -8.16 -4.37 -3.46
C CYS A 92 -7.27 -5.56 -3.03
N LYS A 93 -7.65 -6.80 -3.38
CA LYS A 93 -6.92 -8.03 -3.01
C LYS A 93 -5.75 -8.38 -3.93
N GLU A 94 -5.61 -7.74 -5.09
CA GLU A 94 -4.55 -8.11 -6.04
C GLU A 94 -3.15 -7.98 -5.41
N MET A 95 -2.34 -9.04 -5.60
CA MET A 95 -0.98 -9.21 -5.06
C MET A 95 0.07 -8.58 -5.97
#